data_AF-A0AA38L7F7-F1
#
_entry.id   AF-A0AA38L7F7-F1
#
_cell.length_a   1.000
_cell.length_b   1.000
_cell.length_c   1.000
_cell.angle_alpha   90.00
_cell.angle_beta   90.00
_cell.angle_gamma   90.00
#
_symmetry.space_group_name_H-M   'P 1'
#
loop_
_entity.id
_entity.type
_entity.pdbx_description
1 polymer ?
#
loop_
_entity_poly.entity_id
_entity_poly.type
_entity_poly.pdbx_seq_one_letter_code
_entity_poly.pdbx_strand_id
1 'polypeptide(L)'
;MSSFATHFQFAIKPDSAENLDSRGGLVFFMAPLGFKAMEISTGKWLGLFNATTTGDPTNHIVAVEFDTDENSFDPNDNHVGIDINTIVSAINVSVINGSLKDGKIWDAWVHFPLHRRRHR
;
A
#
# COMPACT_ATOMS: atom_id res chain seq x y z
N MET A 1 -13.18 -9.21 -17.61
CA MET A 1 -12.31 -8.14 -17.08
C MET A 1 -13.16 -6.92 -16.83
N SER A 2 -12.94 -6.23 -15.72
CA SER A 2 -13.66 -5.00 -15.32
C SER A 2 -12.66 -3.86 -15.19
N SER A 3 -13.14 -2.63 -15.22
CA SER A 3 -12.38 -1.42 -14.88
C SER A 3 -12.89 -0.87 -13.56
N PHE A 4 -12.01 -0.30 -12.75
CA PHE A 4 -12.44 0.44 -11.56
C PHE A 4 -11.69 1.77 -11.46
N ALA A 5 -12.33 2.72 -10.80
CA ALA A 5 -11.75 3.98 -10.40
C ALA A 5 -12.19 4.26 -8.96
N THR A 6 -11.26 4.68 -8.12
CA THR A 6 -11.58 5.20 -6.79
C THR A 6 -10.81 6.50 -6.55
N HIS A 7 -11.41 7.35 -5.73
CA HIS A 7 -10.83 8.59 -5.25
C HIS A 7 -11.08 8.68 -3.74
N PHE A 8 -10.04 9.03 -3.01
CA PHE A 8 -10.13 9.24 -1.57
C PHE A 8 -9.11 10.27 -1.12
N GLN A 9 -9.43 10.89 0.01
CA GLN A 9 -8.53 11.79 0.72
C GLN A 9 -8.08 11.12 2.01
N PHE A 10 -6.84 11.37 2.39
CA PHE A 10 -6.30 10.87 3.65
C PHE A 10 -5.28 11.83 4.23
N ALA A 11 -5.00 11.67 5.53
CA ALA A 11 -3.92 12.36 6.21
C ALA A 11 -3.29 11.37 7.20
N ILE A 12 -1.96 11.30 7.21
CA ILE A 12 -1.21 10.48 8.18
C ILE A 12 -0.47 11.45 9.09
N LYS A 13 -0.65 11.29 10.40
CA LYS A 13 0.02 12.10 11.42
C LYS A 13 0.49 11.18 12.55
N PRO A 14 1.80 11.08 12.82
CA PRO A 14 2.30 10.33 13.96
C PRO A 14 1.84 10.99 15.28
N ASP A 15 1.43 10.16 16.24
CA ASP A 15 1.04 10.65 17.58
C ASP A 15 2.23 11.21 18.37
N SER A 16 3.44 10.71 18.10
CA SER A 16 4.70 11.28 18.60
C SER A 16 5.85 10.91 17.67
N ALA A 17 6.91 11.73 17.65
CA ALA A 17 8.10 11.45 16.82
C ALA A 17 8.88 10.21 17.29
N GLU A 18 8.64 9.72 18.50
CA GLU A 18 9.40 8.61 19.12
C GLU A 18 8.61 7.29 19.20
N ASN A 19 7.31 7.27 18.84
CA ASN A 19 6.52 6.05 18.87
C ASN A 19 6.79 5.18 17.64
N LEU A 20 7.68 4.20 17.80
CA LEU A 20 7.94 3.14 16.82
C LEU A 20 6.68 2.29 16.52
N ASP A 21 5.68 2.29 17.41
CA ASP A 21 4.39 1.62 17.20
C ASP A 21 3.50 2.32 16.15
N SER A 22 3.86 3.55 15.73
CA SER A 22 3.16 4.29 14.66
C SER A 22 3.72 4.04 13.25
N ARG A 23 4.61 3.04 13.12
CA ARG A 23 5.24 2.66 11.86
C ARG A 23 4.29 1.84 10.96
N GLY A 24 4.46 1.99 9.66
CA GLY A 24 3.63 1.39 8.61
C GLY A 24 3.12 2.46 7.67
N GLY A 25 1.86 2.38 7.27
CA GLY A 25 1.29 3.32 6.31
C GLY A 25 -0.22 3.15 6.13
N LEU A 26 -0.71 3.67 5.02
CA LEU A 26 -2.09 3.47 4.56
C LEU A 26 -2.08 2.57 3.33
N VAL A 27 -3.09 1.71 3.20
CA VAL A 27 -3.21 0.85 2.03
C VAL A 27 -4.63 0.83 1.47
N PHE A 28 -4.76 1.00 0.16
CA PHE A 28 -5.96 0.66 -0.60
C PHE A 28 -5.73 -0.69 -1.27
N PHE A 29 -6.59 -1.68 -1.01
CA PHE A 29 -6.36 -3.03 -1.50
C PHE A 29 -7.63 -3.70 -2.05
N MET A 30 -7.39 -4.68 -2.93
CA MET A 30 -8.39 -5.63 -3.40
C MET A 30 -7.95 -7.03 -3.00
N ALA A 31 -8.85 -7.79 -2.40
CA ALA A 31 -8.60 -9.16 -1.96
C ALA A 31 -9.85 -10.04 -2.24
N PRO A 32 -9.72 -11.38 -2.21
CA PRO A 32 -10.86 -12.28 -2.33
C PRO A 32 -11.93 -12.01 -1.28
N LEU A 33 -13.19 -12.31 -1.63
CA LEU A 33 -14.29 -12.24 -0.67
C LEU A 33 -14.00 -13.19 0.50
N GLY A 34 -14.14 -12.70 1.73
CA GLY A 34 -13.83 -13.47 2.93
C GLY A 34 -12.35 -13.41 3.34
N PHE A 35 -11.52 -12.59 2.66
CA PHE A 35 -10.20 -12.22 3.17
C PHE A 35 -10.31 -11.71 4.61
N LYS A 36 -9.42 -12.21 5.46
CA LYS A 36 -9.25 -11.76 6.84
C LYS A 36 -7.85 -11.19 6.94
N ALA A 37 -7.72 -10.07 7.63
CA ALA A 37 -6.41 -9.55 8.00
C ALA A 37 -5.58 -10.68 8.63
N MET A 38 -4.35 -10.83 8.15
CA MET A 38 -3.50 -11.94 8.56
C MET A 38 -3.20 -11.83 10.05
N GLU A 39 -3.25 -12.96 10.76
CA GLU A 39 -2.84 -12.99 12.16
C GLU A 39 -1.40 -12.46 12.28
N ILE A 40 -1.18 -11.60 13.27
CA ILE A 40 0.15 -11.02 13.59
C ILE A 40 0.71 -10.13 12.45
N SER A 41 -0.15 -9.62 11.57
CA SER A 41 0.22 -8.56 10.64
C SER A 41 0.32 -7.21 11.36
N THR A 42 1.53 -6.69 11.55
CA THR A 42 1.78 -5.41 12.23
C THR A 42 2.77 -4.54 11.46
N GLY A 43 2.69 -3.22 11.67
CA GLY A 43 3.61 -2.23 11.12
C GLY A 43 3.83 -2.39 9.62
N LYS A 44 5.08 -2.76 9.27
CA LYS A 44 5.54 -3.02 7.89
C LYS A 44 4.65 -3.91 7.04
N TRP A 45 3.81 -4.74 7.63
CA TRP A 45 2.97 -5.67 6.87
C TRP A 45 1.61 -5.08 6.44
N LEU A 46 1.32 -3.84 6.86
CA LEU A 46 0.14 -3.04 6.47
C LEU A 46 -1.22 -3.73 6.70
N GLY A 47 -1.27 -4.76 7.56
CA GLY A 47 -2.48 -5.55 7.81
C GLY A 47 -2.77 -6.64 6.76
N LEU A 48 -1.95 -6.74 5.70
CA LEU A 48 -2.21 -7.59 4.54
C LEU A 48 -1.39 -8.87 4.51
N PHE A 49 -0.16 -8.82 5.01
CA PHE A 49 0.81 -9.90 4.90
C PHE A 49 1.41 -10.26 6.26
N ASN A 50 2.30 -11.25 6.28
CA ASN A 50 3.22 -11.51 7.38
C ASN A 50 4.44 -12.27 6.83
N ALA A 51 5.35 -12.64 7.74
CA ALA A 51 6.58 -13.33 7.39
C ALA A 51 6.39 -14.67 6.65
N THR A 52 5.21 -15.31 6.75
CA THR A 52 4.93 -16.61 6.11
C THR A 52 4.05 -16.51 4.87
N THR A 53 3.32 -15.40 4.70
CA THR A 53 2.35 -15.23 3.61
C THR A 53 2.84 -14.27 2.53
N THR A 54 3.83 -13.41 2.80
CA THR A 54 4.36 -12.50 1.79
C THR A 54 4.96 -13.29 0.60
N GLY A 55 4.54 -12.95 -0.61
CA GLY A 55 4.96 -13.63 -1.83
C GLY A 55 4.17 -14.89 -2.17
N ASP A 56 3.20 -15.31 -1.34
CA ASP A 56 2.32 -16.44 -1.66
C ASP A 56 1.37 -16.06 -2.81
N PRO A 57 1.45 -16.72 -3.99
CA PRO A 57 0.59 -16.41 -5.12
C PRO A 57 -0.91 -16.68 -4.85
N THR A 58 -1.24 -17.43 -3.79
CA THR A 58 -2.63 -17.72 -3.37
C THR A 58 -3.28 -16.60 -2.56
N ASN A 59 -2.52 -15.56 -2.15
CA ASN A 59 -3.08 -14.38 -1.49
C ASN A 59 -4.13 -13.69 -2.37
N HIS A 60 -3.86 -13.59 -3.67
CA HIS A 60 -4.68 -12.85 -4.64
C HIS A 60 -4.96 -11.40 -4.21
N ILE A 61 -3.94 -10.75 -3.65
CA ILE A 61 -4.00 -9.36 -3.18
C ILE A 61 -3.29 -8.45 -4.18
N VAL A 62 -3.94 -7.36 -4.53
CA VAL A 62 -3.30 -6.20 -5.17
C VAL A 62 -3.56 -5.00 -4.30
N ALA A 63 -2.50 -4.24 -3.99
CA ALA A 63 -2.61 -3.08 -3.13
C ALA A 63 -1.84 -1.87 -3.68
N VAL A 64 -2.29 -0.70 -3.26
CA VAL A 64 -1.58 0.57 -3.39
C VAL A 64 -1.26 1.04 -1.98
N GLU A 65 0.02 1.04 -1.64
CA GLU A 65 0.53 1.46 -0.34
C GLU A 65 1.01 2.91 -0.36
N PHE A 66 0.83 3.57 0.77
CA PHE A 66 1.39 4.88 1.11
C PHE A 66 2.21 4.66 2.38
N ASP A 67 3.46 4.22 2.20
CA ASP A 67 4.33 3.78 3.29
C ASP A 67 5.08 4.96 3.91
N THR A 68 5.12 4.97 5.23
CA THR A 68 5.74 6.00 6.06
C THR A 68 6.85 5.48 6.97
N ASP A 69 7.19 4.19 6.84
CA ASP A 69 8.30 3.51 7.50
C ASP A 69 9.31 2.98 6.49
N GLU A 70 10.58 2.93 6.87
CA GLU A 70 11.64 2.37 6.02
C GLU A 70 12.01 0.98 6.54
N ASN A 71 11.87 -0.02 5.67
CA ASN A 71 12.39 -1.35 5.87
C ASN A 71 13.43 -1.70 4.81
N SER A 72 14.09 -2.84 4.96
CA SER A 72 15.22 -3.23 4.11
C SER A 72 14.87 -3.42 2.63
N PHE A 73 13.58 -3.49 2.29
CA PHE A 73 13.09 -3.65 0.93
C PHE A 73 12.52 -2.35 0.34
N ASP A 74 12.49 -1.27 1.12
CA ASP A 74 11.91 0.01 0.73
C ASP A 74 12.96 0.96 0.16
N PRO A 75 12.54 1.91 -0.71
CA PRO A 75 13.44 2.97 -1.18
C PRO A 75 13.73 4.04 -0.12
N ASN A 76 12.84 4.23 0.86
CA ASN A 76 12.88 5.17 2.00
C ASN A 76 11.55 5.09 2.77
N ASP A 77 11.45 5.87 3.85
CA ASP A 77 10.28 5.99 4.74
C ASP A 77 9.14 6.88 4.20
N ASN A 78 9.06 7.13 2.90
CA ASN A 78 8.14 8.09 2.33
C ASN A 78 7.83 7.79 0.85
N HIS A 79 7.18 6.68 0.58
CA HIS A 79 6.97 6.21 -0.79
C HIS A 79 5.54 5.70 -1.04
N VAL A 80 5.17 5.66 -2.31
CA VAL A 80 3.93 5.06 -2.79
C VAL A 80 4.29 3.82 -3.61
N GLY A 81 3.61 2.72 -3.34
CA GLY A 81 3.93 1.41 -3.89
C GLY A 81 2.75 0.70 -4.52
N ILE A 82 3.01 -0.24 -5.43
CA ILE A 82 2.04 -1.21 -5.93
C ILE A 82 2.49 -2.61 -5.56
N ASP A 83 1.69 -3.25 -4.71
CA ASP A 83 1.97 -4.58 -4.18
C ASP A 83 1.15 -5.63 -4.91
N ILE A 84 1.80 -6.77 -5.19
CA ILE A 84 1.16 -7.92 -5.81
C ILE A 84 1.53 -9.16 -5.00
N ASN A 85 0.62 -9.59 -4.12
CA ASN A 85 0.77 -10.75 -3.23
C ASN A 85 1.94 -10.71 -2.22
N THR A 86 2.73 -9.64 -2.17
CA THR A 86 3.89 -9.47 -1.29
C THR A 86 3.97 -8.02 -0.84
N ILE A 87 4.58 -7.78 0.32
CA ILE A 87 4.87 -6.41 0.80
C ILE A 87 5.97 -5.72 0.00
N VAL A 88 6.77 -6.48 -0.75
CA VAL A 88 7.81 -5.90 -1.59
C VAL A 88 7.17 -5.38 -2.87
N SER A 89 6.93 -4.07 -2.90
CA SER A 89 6.39 -3.32 -4.03
C SER A 89 6.96 -3.77 -5.38
N ALA A 90 6.09 -4.14 -6.32
CA ALA A 90 6.47 -4.45 -7.70
C ALA A 90 6.96 -3.20 -8.44
N ILE A 91 6.45 -2.03 -8.06
CA ILE A 91 6.92 -0.72 -8.46
C ILE A 91 6.64 0.27 -7.33
N ASN A 92 7.56 1.18 -7.06
CA ASN A 92 7.40 2.24 -6.08
C ASN A 92 7.93 3.58 -6.60
N VAL A 93 7.55 4.65 -5.93
CA VAL A 93 8.06 6.00 -6.14
C VAL A 93 8.17 6.76 -4.81
N SER A 94 9.32 7.36 -4.56
CA SER A 94 9.53 8.24 -3.41
C SER A 94 8.73 9.53 -3.57
N VAL A 95 8.07 9.96 -2.50
CA VAL A 95 7.42 11.28 -2.44
C VAL A 95 8.50 12.33 -2.15
N ILE A 96 8.78 13.19 -3.13
CA ILE A 96 9.88 14.17 -3.05
C ILE A 96 9.45 15.57 -2.60
N ASN A 97 8.15 15.90 -2.70
CA ASN A 97 7.61 17.23 -2.40
C ASN A 97 6.72 17.19 -1.16
N GLY A 98 7.31 16.83 -0.02
CA GLY A 98 6.61 16.72 1.27
C GLY A 98 6.81 15.35 1.89
N SER A 99 6.08 15.12 2.98
CA SER A 99 6.11 13.84 3.69
C SER A 99 4.67 13.35 3.88
N LEU A 100 4.42 12.07 3.59
CA LEU A 100 3.13 11.44 3.78
C LEU A 100 2.65 11.53 5.24
N LYS A 101 3.59 11.60 6.20
CA LYS A 101 3.35 11.74 7.64
C LYS A 101 3.32 13.19 8.16
N ASP A 102 3.16 14.18 7.28
CA ASP A 102 3.12 15.60 7.66
C ASP A 102 1.76 16.09 8.18
N GLY A 103 0.76 15.22 8.24
CA GLY A 103 -0.59 15.53 8.70
C GLY A 103 -1.41 16.39 7.73
N LYS A 104 -0.91 16.68 6.52
CA LYS A 104 -1.69 17.35 5.48
C LYS A 104 -2.63 16.36 4.79
N ILE A 105 -3.65 16.92 4.14
CA ILE A 105 -4.56 16.16 3.30
C ILE A 105 -3.87 15.85 1.97
N TRP A 106 -3.84 14.57 1.62
CA TRP A 106 -3.41 14.06 0.33
C TRP A 106 -4.63 13.59 -0.46
N ASP A 107 -4.70 13.99 -1.73
CA ASP A 107 -5.69 13.53 -2.69
C ASP A 107 -5.12 12.37 -3.53
N ALA A 108 -5.82 11.22 -3.54
CA ALA A 108 -5.40 10.03 -4.26
C ALA A 108 -6.46 9.55 -5.25
N TRP A 109 -6.00 9.19 -6.45
CA TRP A 109 -6.80 8.53 -7.49
C TRP A 109 -6.15 7.20 -7.86
N VAL A 110 -6.94 6.12 -7.82
CA VAL A 110 -6.51 4.81 -8.31
C VAL A 110 -7.41 4.44 -9.49
N HIS A 111 -6.81 4.29 -10.66
CA HIS A 111 -7.48 3.94 -11.90
C HIS A 111 -6.93 2.64 -12.45
N PHE A 112 -7.79 1.63 -12.60
CA PHE A 112 -7.48 0.39 -13.29
C PHE A 112 -8.32 0.29 -14.56
N PRO A 113 -7.77 0.68 -15.72
CA PRO A 113 -8.49 0.65 -16.97
C PRO A 113 -8.60 -0.77 -17.52
N LEU A 114 -9.72 -1.05 -18.19
CA LEU A 114 -9.85 -2.25 -19.01
C LEU A 114 -8.89 -2.13 -20.19
N HIS A 115 -8.01 -3.10 -20.36
CA HIS A 115 -7.13 -3.15 -21.52
C HIS A 115 -7.97 -3.40 -22.78
N ARG A 116 -8.35 -2.35 -23.50
CA ARG A 116 -9.01 -2.49 -24.81
C ARG A 116 -7.96 -2.94 -25.81
N ARG A 117 -8.00 -4.22 -26.22
CA ARG A 117 -7.33 -4.64 -27.45
C ARG A 117 -7.93 -3.81 -28.59
N ARG A 118 -7.17 -2.83 -29.10
CA ARG A 118 -7.46 -2.21 -30.38
C ARG A 118 -7.25 -3.29 -31.44
N HIS A 119 -8.33 -3.85 -31.95
CA HIS A 119 -8.28 -4.57 -33.22
C HIS A 119 -7.82 -3.58 -34.30
N ARG A 120 -6.63 -3.82 -34.84
CA ARG A 120 -6.27 -3.42 -36.19
C ARG A 120 -6.61 -4.57 -37.12
#